data_AF-A0A3C0T5X9-F1
#
_entry.id   AF-A0A3C0T5X9-F1
#
_cell.length_a   1.000
_cell.length_b   1.000
_cell.length_c   1.000
_cell.angle_alpha   90.00
_cell.angle_beta   90.00
_cell.angle_gamma   90.00
#
_symmetry.space_group_name_H-M   'P 1'
#
loop_
_entity.id
_entity.type
_entity.pdbx_description
1 polymer ?
#
loop_
_entity_poly.entity_id
_entity_poly.type
_entity_poly.pdbx_seq_one_letter_code
_entity_poly.pdbx_strand_id
1 'polypeptide(L)'
;VTLHDPAIGERRLSKKSFAQYFTGIVLEVTPDRMSMSADLPETPVRSFDYIGARKGLLPAMVQLLILTLLLQVLTLRMPLFMQLVVDEVLLPNDVDLLTVLVLGFMGLALITLVTRSLQELTGL
;
A
#
# COMPACT_ATOMS: atom_id res chain seq x y z
N VAL A 1 6.76 33.29 -29.11
CA VAL A 1 5.43 32.66 -29.22
C VAL A 1 5.30 31.69 -28.08
N THR A 2 4.22 31.79 -27.30
CA THR A 2 3.94 30.83 -26.24
C THR A 2 3.09 29.71 -26.84
N LEU A 3 3.56 28.48 -26.74
CA LEU A 3 2.88 27.27 -27.18
C LEU A 3 2.43 26.51 -25.93
N HIS A 4 1.15 26.19 -25.84
CA HIS A 4 0.62 25.30 -24.81
C HIS A 4 0.50 23.89 -25.41
N ASP A 5 1.49 23.04 -25.16
CA ASP A 5 1.54 21.67 -25.66
C ASP A 5 0.87 20.73 -24.63
N PRO A 6 -0.16 19.94 -24.98
CA PRO A 6 -0.81 19.04 -24.03
C PRO A 6 0.10 17.91 -23.50
N ALA A 7 1.18 17.58 -24.21
CA ALA A 7 2.12 16.54 -23.77
C ALA A 7 3.23 17.06 -22.84
N ILE A 8 3.67 18.30 -23.05
CA ILE A 8 4.88 18.86 -22.40
C ILE A 8 4.58 20.11 -21.55
N GLY A 9 3.42 20.73 -21.73
CA GLY A 9 2.99 21.96 -21.05
C GLY A 9 3.37 23.23 -21.80
N GLU A 10 3.52 24.34 -21.06
CA GLU A 10 3.86 25.64 -21.65
C GLU A 10 5.31 25.67 -22.15
N ARG A 11 5.49 26.11 -23.40
CA ARG A 11 6.80 26.30 -24.02
C ARG A 11 6.89 27.66 -24.70
N ARG A 12 8.03 28.34 -24.52
CA ARG A 12 8.32 29.59 -25.22
C ARG A 12 9.24 29.32 -26.40
N LEU A 13 8.75 29.59 -27.60
CA LEU A 13 9.50 29.41 -28.85
C LEU A 13 9.82 30.77 -29.48
N SER A 14 10.97 30.85 -30.13
CA SER A 14 11.31 31.99 -30.99
C SER A 14 10.36 32.04 -32.19
N LYS A 15 10.11 33.23 -32.76
CA LYS A 15 9.25 33.37 -33.95
C LYS A 15 9.76 32.55 -35.13
N LYS A 16 11.08 32.47 -35.31
CA LYS A 16 11.73 31.69 -36.37
C LYS A 16 11.48 30.19 -36.22
N SER A 17 11.62 29.68 -34.99
CA SER A 17 11.37 28.26 -34.69
C SER A 17 9.89 27.91 -34.85
N PHE A 18 8.99 28.78 -34.37
CA PHE A 18 7.55 28.55 -34.53
C PHE A 18 7.14 28.47 -36.00
N ALA A 19 7.61 29.41 -36.83
CA ALA A 19 7.31 29.44 -38.26
C ALA A 19 7.78 28.20 -39.03
N GLN A 20 8.83 27.52 -38.56
CA GLN A 20 9.36 26.31 -39.20
C GLN A 20 8.48 25.08 -38.98
N TYR A 21 7.79 24.98 -37.85
CA TYR A 21 6.96 23.83 -37.49
C TYR A 21 5.46 24.09 -37.61
N PHE A 22 5.07 25.34 -37.86
CA PHE A 22 3.67 25.74 -37.98
C PHE A 22 3.09 25.29 -39.32
N THR A 23 2.02 24.52 -39.29
CA THR A 23 1.35 23.95 -40.48
C THR A 23 0.47 24.94 -41.24
N GLY A 24 0.28 26.16 -40.74
CA GLY A 24 -0.55 27.19 -41.40
C GLY A 24 -2.04 27.10 -41.09
N ILE A 25 -2.49 26.07 -40.36
CA ILE A 25 -3.90 25.87 -40.00
C ILE A 25 -4.17 26.57 -38.68
N VAL A 26 -5.16 27.46 -38.66
CA VAL A 26 -5.64 28.15 -37.45
C VAL A 26 -7.12 27.83 -37.28
N LEU A 27 -7.49 27.44 -36.06
CA LEU A 27 -8.87 27.38 -35.63
C LEU A 27 -9.16 28.61 -34.76
N GLU A 28 -10.06 29.47 -35.21
CA GLU A 28 -10.59 30.55 -34.41
C GLU A 28 -11.80 30.03 -33.61
N VAL A 29 -11.74 30.17 -32.30
CA VAL A 29 -12.81 29.74 -31.39
C VAL A 29 -13.34 30.98 -30.69
N THR A 30 -14.60 31.30 -30.93
CA THR A 30 -15.31 32.39 -30.25
C THR A 30 -16.32 31.81 -29.28
N PRO A 31 -16.29 32.18 -27.99
CA PRO A 31 -17.24 31.66 -27.02
C PRO A 31 -18.65 32.20 -27.31
N ASP A 32 -19.64 31.31 -27.30
CA ASP A 32 -21.05 31.72 -27.34
C ASP A 32 -21.47 32.25 -25.96
N ARG A 33 -22.28 33.32 -25.94
CA ARG A 33 -22.65 34.08 -24.73
C ARG A 33 -23.42 33.25 -23.71
N MET A 34 -23.91 32.07 -24.09
CA MET A 34 -24.69 31.17 -23.25
C MET A 34 -23.85 30.11 -22.51
N SER A 35 -22.55 29.98 -22.83
CA SER A 35 -21.69 28.88 -22.34
C SER A 35 -20.49 29.34 -21.52
N MET A 36 -20.72 30.25 -20.57
CA MET A 36 -19.72 30.64 -19.56
C MET A 36 -20.27 30.42 -18.14
N SER A 37 -20.70 29.20 -17.86
CA SER A 37 -20.77 28.69 -16.49
C SER A 37 -19.86 27.47 -16.43
N ALA A 38 -18.56 27.70 -16.37
CA ALA A 38 -17.62 26.67 -16.00
C ALA A 38 -17.59 26.63 -14.47
N ASP A 39 -18.52 25.89 -13.87
CA ASP A 39 -18.30 25.29 -12.55
C ASP A 39 -17.20 24.22 -12.72
N LEU A 40 -15.97 24.68 -12.94
CA LEU A 40 -14.81 23.85 -12.72
C LEU A 40 -14.76 23.61 -11.22
N PRO A 41 -14.81 22.37 -10.72
CA PRO A 41 -14.54 22.13 -9.32
C PRO A 41 -13.10 22.58 -9.04
N GLU A 42 -12.95 23.77 -8.47
CA GLU A 42 -11.70 24.30 -7.93
C GLU A 42 -11.25 23.55 -6.67
N THR A 43 -11.77 22.34 -6.42
CA THR A 43 -11.28 21.54 -5.33
C THR A 43 -10.02 20.83 -5.81
N PRO A 44 -8.82 21.22 -5.36
CA PRO A 44 -7.66 20.38 -5.52
C PRO A 44 -8.03 19.05 -4.87
N VAL A 45 -8.10 18.00 -5.67
CA VAL A 45 -8.30 16.63 -5.18
C VAL A 45 -7.18 16.40 -4.16
N ARG A 46 -7.53 16.43 -2.87
CA ARG A 46 -6.54 16.13 -1.83
C ARG A 46 -6.26 14.65 -1.98
N SER A 47 -4.98 14.27 -1.95
CA SER A 47 -4.55 12.86 -2.03
C SER A 47 -5.26 11.96 -1.01
N PHE A 48 -5.76 12.55 0.08
CA PHE A 48 -6.50 11.88 1.15
C PHE A 48 -8.02 11.78 0.95
N ASP A 49 -8.60 12.42 -0.07
CA ASP A 49 -10.06 12.37 -0.31
C ASP A 49 -10.51 10.93 -0.67
N TYR A 50 -9.63 10.13 -1.27
CA TYR A 50 -9.87 8.71 -1.55
C TYR A 50 -9.81 7.81 -0.30
N ILE A 51 -9.12 8.25 0.76
CA ILE A 51 -8.94 7.49 2.00
C ILE A 51 -10.19 7.61 2.89
N GLY A 52 -10.91 8.74 2.82
CA GLY A 52 -12.16 8.96 3.56
C GLY A 52 -13.43 8.40 2.89
N ALA A 53 -13.42 8.21 1.57
CA ALA A 53 -14.62 7.87 0.80
C ALA A 53 -15.15 6.43 1.03
N ARG A 54 -14.30 5.51 1.52
CA ARG A 54 -14.69 4.11 1.76
C ARG A 54 -14.95 3.85 3.24
N LYS A 55 -16.24 3.94 3.63
CA LYS A 55 -16.75 3.40 4.90
C LYS A 55 -16.34 1.92 5.01
N GLY A 56 -15.27 1.64 5.75
CA GLY A 56 -14.73 0.29 5.94
C GLY A 56 -13.20 0.18 5.97
N LEU A 57 -12.46 1.19 5.48
CA LEU A 57 -10.99 1.14 5.50
C LEU A 57 -10.41 1.23 6.91
N LEU A 58 -10.96 2.12 7.74
CA LEU A 58 -10.50 2.31 9.12
C LEU A 58 -10.64 1.05 9.99
N PRO A 59 -11.79 0.35 10.05
CA PRO A 59 -11.90 -0.89 10.81
C PRO A 59 -10.99 -2.01 10.28
N ALA A 60 -10.79 -2.12 8.96
CA ALA A 60 -9.85 -3.08 8.39
C ALA A 60 -8.38 -2.78 8.77
N MET A 61 -7.97 -1.50 8.77
CA MET A 61 -6.63 -1.09 9.20
C MET A 61 -6.40 -1.38 10.69
N VAL A 62 -7.40 -1.14 11.54
CA VAL A 62 -7.32 -1.48 12.97
C VAL A 62 -7.21 -2.99 13.17
N GLN A 63 -7.99 -3.79 12.42
CA GLN A 63 -7.90 -5.25 12.48
C GLN A 63 -6.51 -5.74 12.07
N LEU A 64 -5.94 -5.21 10.97
CA LEU A 64 -4.59 -5.53 10.55
C LEU A 64 -3.56 -5.14 11.61
N LEU A 65 -3.68 -3.94 12.17
CA LEU A 65 -2.77 -3.46 13.23
C LEU A 65 -2.80 -4.40 14.45
N ILE A 66 -3.99 -4.81 14.91
CA ILE A 66 -4.14 -5.74 16.04
C ILE A 66 -3.52 -7.10 15.71
N LEU A 67 -3.76 -7.62 14.50
CA LEU A 67 -3.24 -8.91 14.07
C LEU A 67 -1.71 -8.89 13.99
N THR A 68 -1.13 -7.85 13.38
CA THR A 68 0.32 -7.67 13.30
C THR A 68 0.93 -7.49 14.69
N LEU A 69 0.29 -6.72 15.59
CA LEU A 69 0.77 -6.53 16.96
C LEU A 69 0.81 -7.85 17.74
N LEU A 70 -0.24 -8.69 17.62
CA LEU A 70 -0.27 -10.03 18.22
C LEU A 70 0.88 -10.90 17.70
N LEU A 71 1.11 -10.91 16.38
CA LEU A 71 2.22 -11.65 15.77
C LEU A 71 3.59 -11.11 16.22
N GLN A 72 3.74 -9.80 16.36
CA GLN A 72 4.98 -9.18 16.84
C GLN A 72 5.30 -9.63 18.27
N VAL A 73 4.29 -9.64 19.16
CA VAL A 73 4.45 -10.11 20.54
C VAL A 73 4.85 -11.58 20.59
N LEU A 74 4.23 -12.45 19.78
CA LEU A 74 4.60 -13.86 19.69
C LEU A 74 6.04 -14.03 19.16
N THR A 75 6.43 -13.26 18.16
CA THR A 75 7.77 -13.30 17.57
C THR A 75 8.84 -12.81 18.56
N LEU A 76 8.52 -11.78 19.36
CA LEU A 76 9.39 -11.29 20.43
C LEU A 76 9.54 -12.27 21.59
N ARG A 77 8.61 -13.23 21.76
CA ARG A 77 8.75 -14.31 22.76
C ARG A 77 9.62 -15.48 22.29
N MET A 78 9.93 -15.57 21.00
CA MET A 78 10.83 -16.58 20.43
C MET A 78 12.23 -16.65 21.10
N PRO A 79 12.92 -15.53 21.41
CA PRO A 79 14.19 -15.57 22.15
C PRO A 79 14.03 -16.07 23.60
N LEU A 80 12.90 -15.76 24.25
CA LEU A 80 12.59 -16.27 25.60
C LEU A 80 12.38 -17.80 25.58
N PHE A 81 11.81 -18.32 24.51
CA PHE A 81 11.66 -19.76 24.29
C PHE A 81 13.03 -20.46 24.18
N MET A 82 13.98 -19.91 23.41
CA MET A 82 15.32 -20.49 23.36
C MET A 82 16.03 -20.47 24.72
N GLN A 83 15.79 -19.45 25.55
CA GLN A 83 16.30 -19.43 26.92
C GLN A 83 15.71 -20.55 27.78
N LEU A 84 14.39 -20.76 27.74
CA LEU A 84 13.75 -21.88 28.46
C LEU A 84 14.25 -23.24 28.00
N VAL A 85 14.45 -23.45 26.69
CA VAL A 85 15.00 -24.71 26.17
C VAL A 85 16.43 -24.94 26.65
N VAL A 86 17.26 -23.90 26.64
CA VAL A 86 18.65 -24.00 27.11
C VAL A 86 18.70 -24.22 28.61
N ASP A 87 17.94 -23.45 29.38
CA ASP A 87 18.05 -23.41 30.84
C ASP A 87 17.25 -24.53 31.53
N GLU A 88 16.08 -24.93 31.00
CA GLU A 88 15.20 -25.93 31.64
C GLU A 88 15.21 -27.30 30.96
N VAL A 89 15.67 -27.42 29.71
CA VAL A 89 15.63 -28.71 28.98
C VAL A 89 17.02 -29.28 28.75
N LEU A 90 17.97 -28.45 28.30
CA LEU A 90 19.33 -28.90 28.02
C LEU A 90 20.17 -29.08 29.30
N LEU A 91 19.99 -28.23 30.33
CA LEU A 91 20.73 -28.33 31.59
C LEU A 91 20.33 -29.56 32.43
N PRO A 92 19.04 -29.92 32.59
CA PRO A 92 18.64 -31.12 33.31
C PRO A 92 18.73 -32.40 32.47
N ASN A 93 19.00 -32.29 31.15
CA ASN A 93 18.95 -33.38 30.17
C ASN A 93 17.58 -34.08 30.11
N ASP A 94 16.51 -33.30 30.29
CA ASP A 94 15.14 -33.80 30.39
C ASP A 94 14.51 -33.96 28.99
N VAL A 95 14.90 -35.05 28.33
CA VAL A 95 14.51 -35.39 26.95
C VAL A 95 13.00 -35.57 26.76
N ASP A 96 12.25 -35.90 27.81
CA ASP A 96 10.79 -35.97 27.76
C ASP A 96 10.17 -34.58 27.62
N LEU A 97 10.69 -33.58 28.35
CA LEU A 97 10.26 -32.19 28.21
C LEU A 97 10.63 -31.64 26.82
N LEU A 98 11.82 -31.98 26.30
CA LEU A 98 12.22 -31.64 24.94
C LEU A 98 11.25 -32.20 23.90
N THR A 99 10.85 -33.46 24.05
CA THR A 99 9.97 -34.16 23.10
C THR A 99 8.58 -33.55 23.08
N VAL A 100 8.01 -33.27 24.26
CA VAL A 100 6.70 -32.60 24.37
C VAL A 100 6.74 -31.21 23.76
N LEU A 101 7.83 -30.47 23.98
CA LEU A 101 8.01 -29.12 23.46
C LEU A 101 8.14 -29.12 21.93
N VAL A 102 8.99 -30.00 21.38
CA VAL A 102 9.16 -30.16 19.92
C VAL A 102 7.85 -30.54 19.25
N LEU A 103 7.09 -31.47 19.83
CA LEU A 103 5.78 -31.86 19.30
C LEU A 103 4.77 -30.71 19.35
N GLY A 104 4.72 -29.96 20.46
CA GLY A 104 3.85 -28.80 20.60
C GLY A 104 4.14 -27.71 19.57
N PHE A 105 5.42 -27.39 19.36
CA PHE A 105 5.85 -26.39 18.37
C PHE A 105 5.66 -26.85 16.94
N MET A 106 5.89 -28.14 16.65
CA MET A 106 5.66 -28.71 15.33
C MET A 106 4.17 -28.63 14.96
N GLY A 107 3.27 -28.89 15.92
CA GLY A 107 1.83 -28.71 15.74
C GLY A 107 1.45 -27.25 15.47
N LEU A 108 1.97 -26.30 16.26
CA LEU A 108 1.74 -24.87 16.04
C LEU A 108 2.27 -24.39 14.68
N ALA A 109 3.44 -24.86 14.26
CA ALA A 109 4.02 -24.55 12.96
C ALA A 109 3.14 -25.04 11.81
N LEU A 110 2.59 -26.25 11.92
CA LEU A 110 1.63 -26.81 10.96
C LEU A 110 0.34 -25.98 10.86
N ILE A 111 -0.25 -25.60 11.99
CA ILE A 111 -1.46 -24.75 12.01
C ILE A 111 -1.17 -23.40 11.35
N THR A 112 0.00 -22.82 11.65
CA THR A 112 0.41 -21.53 11.08
C THR A 112 0.62 -21.64 9.57
N LEU A 113 1.23 -22.73 9.09
CA LEU A 113 1.44 -23.00 7.68
C LEU A 113 0.10 -23.13 6.93
N VAL A 114 -0.83 -23.90 7.48
CA VAL A 114 -2.18 -24.07 6.91
C VAL A 114 -2.95 -22.74 6.90
N THR A 115 -2.83 -21.95 7.97
CA THR A 115 -3.51 -20.65 8.05
C THR A 115 -2.96 -19.68 7.00
N ARG A 116 -1.63 -19.66 6.80
CA ARG A 116 -0.98 -18.83 5.77
C ARG A 116 -1.37 -19.24 4.36
N SER A 117 -1.37 -20.55 4.06
CA SER A 117 -1.75 -21.01 2.72
C SER A 117 -3.22 -20.73 2.40
N LEU A 118 -4.11 -20.81 3.38
CA LEU A 118 -5.52 -20.42 3.22
C LEU A 118 -5.69 -18.91 2.98
N GLN A 119 -4.88 -18.06 3.63
CA GLN A 119 -4.88 -16.62 3.38
C GLN A 119 -4.40 -16.29 1.95
N GLU A 120 -3.31 -16.92 1.49
CA GLU A 120 -2.82 -16.74 0.11
C GLU A 120 -3.87 -17.16 -0.93
N LEU A 121 -4.55 -18.29 -0.72
CA LEU A 121 -5.59 -18.78 -1.63
C LEU A 121 -6.85 -17.92 -1.63
N THR A 122 -7.15 -17.22 -0.53
CA THR A 122 -8.34 -16.34 -0.42
C THR A 122 -8.09 -14.92 -0.93
N GLY A 123 -6.85 -14.59 -1.34
CA GLY A 123 -6.55 -13.37 -2.09
C GLY A 123 -6.70 -12.06 -1.30
N LEU A 124 -6.42 -12.09 0.00
CA LEU A 124 -6.21 -10.90 0.84
C LEU A 124 -4.72 -10.65 1.06
#